data_AF-A0A7X0LL59-F1
#
_entry.id   AF-A0A7X0LL59-F1
#
_cell.length_a   1.000
_cell.length_b   1.000
_cell.length_c   1.000
_cell.angle_alpha   90.00
_cell.angle_beta   90.00
_cell.angle_gamma   90.00
#
_symmetry.space_group_name_H-M   'P 1'
#
loop_
_entity.id
_entity.type
_entity.pdbx_description
1 polymer ?
#
loop_
_entity_poly.entity_id
_entity_poly.type
_entity_poly.pdbx_seq_one_letter_code
_entity_poly.pdbx_strand_id
1 'polypeptide(L)'
;MNAMVEFFLLALLAAVIGLVFATIFRKAGYSPWWGALMFVPVVNLIWLIYFATSDWPILRELVFRRMDLGDASAEDNRTLIRAAYALEQQKRWEEAVRVYTAIAEHPELASAEYAANCAQRLKERIALHQGDA
;
A
#
# COMPACT_ATOMS: atom_id res chain seq x y z
N MET A 1 17.63 42.62 17.71
CA MET A 1 16.88 41.46 18.22
C MET A 1 16.16 40.77 17.07
N ASN A 2 16.70 39.81 16.33
CA ASN A 2 18.07 39.45 15.95
C ASN A 2 17.90 38.49 14.75
N ALA A 3 18.31 38.85 13.54
CA ALA A 3 18.17 38.00 12.34
C ALA A 3 18.72 36.57 12.54
N MET A 4 19.73 36.42 13.39
CA MET A 4 20.25 35.12 13.82
C MET A 4 19.22 34.27 14.59
N VAL A 5 18.44 34.90 15.48
CA VAL A 5 17.37 34.25 16.25
C VAL A 5 16.20 33.91 15.33
N GLU A 6 15.82 34.79 14.40
CA GLU A 6 14.77 34.51 13.41
C GLU A 6 15.15 33.32 12.51
N PHE A 7 16.38 33.29 12.01
CA PHE A 7 16.89 32.17 11.23
C PHE A 7 16.89 30.87 12.03
N PHE A 8 17.34 30.93 13.29
CA PHE A 8 17.33 29.76 14.18
C PHE A 8 15.91 29.25 14.46
N LEU A 9 14.95 30.15 14.69
CA LEU A 9 13.54 29.79 14.89
C LEU A 9 12.92 29.20 13.63
N LEU A 10 13.19 29.75 12.45
CA LEU A 10 12.73 29.20 11.17
C LEU A 10 13.31 27.81 10.89
N ALA A 11 14.62 27.62 11.14
CA ALA A 11 15.28 26.33 10.98
C ALA A 11 14.72 25.29 11.97
N LEU A 12 14.49 25.69 13.23
CA LEU A 12 13.88 24.82 14.23
C LEU A 12 12.45 24.42 13.83
N LEU A 13 11.64 25.37 13.36
CA LEU A 13 10.29 25.11 12.88
C LEU A 13 10.31 24.14 11.69
N ALA A 14 11.18 24.37 10.72
CA ALA A 14 11.36 23.49 9.56
C ALA A 14 11.78 22.06 9.98
N ALA A 15 12.69 21.93 10.95
CA ALA A 15 13.12 20.64 11.48
C ALA A 15 11.97 19.90 12.19
N VAL A 16 11.18 20.60 13.01
CA VAL A 16 10.01 20.02 13.69
C VAL A 16 8.97 19.56 12.68
N ILE A 17 8.65 20.38 11.68
CA ILE A 17 7.71 20.02 10.60
C ILE A 17 8.23 18.78 9.85
N GLY A 18 9.50 18.78 9.45
CA GLY A 18 10.12 17.65 8.77
C GLY A 18 10.04 16.35 9.58
N LEU A 19 10.29 16.40 10.89
CA LEU A 19 10.18 15.24 11.79
C LEU A 19 8.74 14.72 11.94
N VAL A 20 7.77 15.62 12.04
CA VAL A 20 6.34 15.26 12.11
C VAL A 20 5.94 14.54 10.82
N PHE A 21 6.28 15.10 9.66
CA PHE A 21 5.96 14.47 8.37
C PHE A 21 6.71 13.16 8.16
N ALA A 22 7.99 13.07 8.50
CA ALA A 22 8.75 11.81 8.45
C ALA A 22 8.07 10.71 9.28
N THR A 23 7.51 11.07 10.45
CA THR A 23 6.75 10.13 11.29
C THR A 23 5.42 9.72 10.64
N ILE A 24 4.71 10.64 9.98
CA ILE A 24 3.48 10.34 9.23
C ILE A 24 3.78 9.38 8.07
N PHE A 25 4.81 9.67 7.25
CA PHE A 25 5.23 8.80 6.15
C PHE A 25 5.56 7.39 6.64
N ARG A 26 6.31 7.29 7.74
CA ARG A 26 6.65 5.99 8.36
C ARG A 26 5.39 5.23 8.81
N LYS A 27 4.41 5.91 9.41
CA LYS A 27 3.15 5.29 9.84
C LYS A 27 2.26 4.87 8.66
N ALA A 28 2.27 5.64 7.58
CA ALA A 28 1.54 5.29 6.38
C ALA A 28 2.17 4.10 5.63
N GLY A 29 3.45 3.80 5.87
CA GLY A 29 4.21 2.73 5.23
C GLY A 29 5.12 3.20 4.07
N TYR A 30 5.38 4.51 3.98
CA TYR A 30 6.33 5.11 3.03
C TYR A 30 7.71 5.32 3.66
N SER A 31 8.74 5.51 2.81
CA SER A 31 10.09 5.84 3.27
C SER A 31 10.11 7.21 4.01
N PRO A 32 10.74 7.31 5.20
CA PRO A 32 10.83 8.57 5.96
C PRO A 32 11.53 9.70 5.19
N TRP A 33 12.37 9.35 4.21
CA TRP A 33 13.07 10.30 3.34
C TRP A 33 12.13 11.18 2.51
N TRP A 34 10.91 10.73 2.24
CA TRP A 34 9.87 11.56 1.60
C TRP A 34 9.48 12.77 2.46
N GLY A 35 9.73 12.74 3.78
CA GLY A 35 9.54 13.89 4.66
C GLY A 35 10.39 15.10 4.28
N ALA A 36 11.57 14.89 3.66
CA ALA A 36 12.42 16.00 3.20
C ALA A 36 11.83 16.72 1.98
N LEU A 37 11.02 16.04 1.15
CA LEU A 37 10.36 16.69 0.01
C LEU A 37 9.24 17.66 0.45
N MET A 38 8.83 17.63 1.72
CA MET A 38 7.78 18.50 2.26
C MET A 38 8.21 19.96 2.40
N PHE A 39 9.49 20.28 2.22
CA PHE A 39 9.98 21.66 2.12
C PHE A 39 9.55 22.34 0.81
N VAL A 40 9.03 21.59 -0.17
CA VAL A 40 8.48 22.14 -1.41
C VAL A 40 6.95 22.27 -1.28
N PRO A 41 6.37 23.49 -1.31
CA PRO A 41 4.94 23.71 -1.06
C PRO A 41 4.01 22.95 -1.99
N VAL A 42 4.37 22.88 -3.28
CA VAL A 42 3.57 22.17 -4.30
C VAL A 42 3.55 20.66 -4.04
N VAL A 43 4.68 20.09 -3.63
CA VAL A 43 4.79 18.66 -3.32
C VAL A 43 3.94 18.32 -2.09
N ASN A 44 3.91 19.20 -1.08
CA ASN A 44 3.06 19.04 0.10
C ASN A 44 1.56 18.97 -0.30
N LEU A 45 1.10 19.85 -1.20
CA LEU A 45 -0.29 19.83 -1.68
C LEU A 45 -0.63 18.53 -2.43
N ILE A 46 0.27 18.06 -3.30
CA ILE A 46 0.10 16.79 -4.03
C ILE A 46 0.03 15.62 -3.03
N TRP A 47 0.94 15.58 -2.05
CA TRP A 47 0.93 14.55 -1.02
C TRP A 47 -0.33 14.57 -0.18
N LEU A 48 -0.89 15.74 0.14
CA LEU A 48 -2.11 15.86 0.90
C LEU A 48 -3.32 15.28 0.14
N ILE A 49 -3.42 15.58 -1.16
CA ILE A 49 -4.44 15.00 -2.04
C ILE A 49 -4.23 13.48 -2.16
N TYR A 50 -2.98 13.05 -2.36
CA TYR A 50 -2.64 11.64 -2.47
C TYR A 50 -2.97 10.86 -1.20
N PHE A 51 -2.61 11.37 -0.02
CA PHE A 51 -2.92 10.75 1.27
C PHE A 51 -4.42 10.66 1.55
N ALA A 52 -5.20 11.63 1.09
CA ALA A 52 -6.65 11.64 1.24
C ALA A 52 -7.37 10.65 0.30
N THR A 53 -6.77 10.34 -0.86
CA THR A 53 -7.42 9.53 -1.91
C THR A 53 -6.86 8.12 -2.03
N SER A 54 -5.64 7.88 -1.55
CA SER A 54 -4.95 6.61 -1.75
C SER A 54 -5.04 5.72 -0.52
N ASP A 55 -5.23 4.42 -0.75
CA ASP A 55 -5.12 3.42 0.31
C ASP A 55 -3.67 3.35 0.81
N TRP A 56 -3.46 3.53 2.12
CA TRP A 56 -2.12 3.55 2.69
C TRP A 56 -1.47 2.16 2.59
N PRO A 57 -0.16 2.07 2.29
CA PRO A 57 0.51 0.78 2.15
C PRO A 57 0.39 -0.08 3.42
N ILE A 58 0.34 0.53 4.60
CA ILE A 58 0.12 -0.20 5.86
C ILE A 58 -1.23 -0.92 5.92
N LEU A 59 -2.30 -0.38 5.31
CA LEU A 59 -3.60 -1.08 5.27
C LEU A 59 -3.50 -2.39 4.48
N ARG A 60 -2.68 -2.42 3.43
CA ARG A 60 -2.47 -3.64 2.62
C ARG A 60 -1.81 -4.71 3.46
N GLU A 61 -0.72 -4.37 4.16
CA GLU A 61 0.02 -5.28 5.04
C GLU A 61 -0.89 -5.84 6.15
N LEU A 62 -1.74 -5.01 6.76
CA LEU A 62 -2.68 -5.47 7.77
C LEU A 62 -3.69 -6.48 7.22
N VAL A 63 -4.19 -6.28 6.01
CA VAL A 63 -5.11 -7.22 5.34
C VAL A 63 -4.41 -8.54 5.05
N PHE A 64 -3.18 -8.52 4.53
CA PHE A 64 -2.40 -9.75 4.32
C PHE A 64 -2.19 -10.51 5.62
N ARG A 65 -1.85 -9.82 6.71
CA ARG A 65 -1.68 -10.44 8.03
C ARG A 65 -2.97 -11.04 8.56
N ARG A 66 -4.12 -10.36 8.41
CA ARG A 66 -5.42 -10.92 8.81
C ARG A 66 -5.80 -12.14 8.00
N MET A 67 -5.49 -12.12 6.70
CA MET A 67 -5.66 -13.27 5.83
C MET A 67 -4.80 -14.45 6.26
N ASP A 68 -3.51 -14.25 6.56
CA ASP A 68 -2.62 -15.31 7.08
C ASP A 68 -3.09 -15.85 8.44
N LEU A 69 -3.83 -15.05 9.23
CA LEU A 69 -4.45 -15.45 10.49
C LEU A 69 -5.81 -16.16 10.32
N GLY A 70 -6.35 -16.24 9.10
CA GLY A 70 -7.64 -16.87 8.81
C GLY A 70 -8.88 -16.05 9.21
N ASP A 71 -8.71 -14.77 9.56
CA ASP A 71 -9.81 -13.85 9.93
C ASP A 71 -10.25 -12.97 8.75
N ALA A 72 -10.16 -13.50 7.53
CA ALA A 72 -10.51 -12.79 6.31
C ALA A 72 -12.04 -12.61 6.21
N SER A 73 -12.58 -11.65 6.95
CA SER A 73 -14.00 -11.29 6.94
C SER A 73 -14.47 -10.84 5.56
N ALA A 74 -15.77 -11.02 5.30
CA ALA A 74 -16.44 -10.50 4.10
C ALA A 74 -16.28 -8.99 3.90
N GLU A 75 -16.01 -8.24 4.98
CA GLU A 75 -15.73 -6.81 4.94
C GLU A 75 -14.37 -6.50 4.26
N ASP A 76 -13.38 -7.37 4.42
CA ASP A 76 -12.04 -7.22 3.83
C ASP A 76 -12.00 -7.63 2.33
N ASN A 77 -13.04 -8.29 1.82
CA ASN A 77 -13.09 -8.81 0.44
C ASN A 77 -12.79 -7.76 -0.64
N ARG A 78 -13.37 -6.55 -0.54
CA ARG A 78 -13.08 -5.46 -1.50
C ARG A 78 -11.61 -5.07 -1.47
N THR A 79 -11.02 -5.04 -0.29
CA THR A 79 -9.62 -4.68 -0.07
C THR A 79 -8.69 -5.77 -0.57
N LEU A 80 -9.05 -7.04 -0.35
CA LEU A 80 -8.32 -8.21 -0.86
C LEU A 80 -8.32 -8.26 -2.40
N ILE A 81 -9.45 -8.03 -3.06
CA ILE A 81 -9.51 -7.97 -4.53
C ILE A 81 -8.63 -6.82 -5.09
N ARG A 82 -8.68 -5.63 -4.46
CA ARG A 82 -7.81 -4.51 -4.85
C ARG A 82 -6.33 -4.82 -4.63
N ALA A 83 -5.99 -5.48 -3.52
CA ALA A 83 -4.64 -5.89 -3.20
C ALA A 83 -4.12 -6.92 -4.21
N ALA A 84 -4.93 -7.93 -4.56
CA ALA A 84 -4.62 -8.93 -5.58
C ALA A 84 -4.37 -8.27 -6.94
N TYR A 85 -5.21 -7.33 -7.35
CA TYR A 85 -5.04 -6.59 -8.60
C TYR A 85 -3.75 -5.74 -8.61
N ALA A 86 -3.42 -5.09 -7.49
CA ALA A 86 -2.19 -4.34 -7.35
C ALA A 86 -0.93 -5.24 -7.46
N LEU A 87 -0.98 -6.45 -6.90
CA LEU A 87 0.09 -7.44 -7.03
C LEU A 87 0.25 -7.93 -8.48
N GLU A 88 -0.88 -8.15 -9.18
CA GLU A 88 -0.88 -8.51 -10.60
C GLU A 88 -0.19 -7.42 -11.45
N GLN A 89 -0.49 -6.14 -11.20
CA GLN A 89 0.15 -5.00 -11.87
C GLN A 89 1.65 -4.89 -11.56
N GLN A 90 2.08 -5.28 -10.35
CA GLN A 90 3.49 -5.32 -9.97
C GLN A 90 4.24 -6.54 -10.53
N LYS A 91 3.59 -7.38 -11.34
CA LYS A 91 4.11 -8.66 -11.84
C LYS A 91 4.48 -9.66 -10.73
N ARG A 92 3.94 -9.47 -9.52
CA ARG A 92 4.12 -10.38 -8.38
C ARG A 92 3.06 -11.48 -8.44
N TRP A 93 3.09 -12.27 -9.52
CA TRP A 93 2.00 -13.18 -9.89
C TRP A 93 1.75 -14.27 -8.83
N GLU A 94 2.79 -14.79 -8.20
CA GLU A 94 2.67 -15.82 -7.15
C GLU A 94 1.86 -15.31 -5.95
N GLU A 95 2.15 -14.09 -5.50
CA GLU A 95 1.44 -13.48 -4.38
C GLU A 95 0.00 -13.14 -4.77
N ALA A 96 -0.22 -12.66 -5.99
CA ALA A 96 -1.57 -12.40 -6.50
C ALA A 96 -2.41 -13.68 -6.50
N VAL A 97 -1.84 -14.81 -6.93
CA VAL A 97 -2.50 -16.13 -6.89
C VAL A 97 -2.84 -16.54 -5.47
N ARG A 98 -1.94 -16.34 -4.49
CA ARG A 98 -2.22 -16.64 -3.08
C ARG A 98 -3.46 -15.90 -2.60
N VAL A 99 -3.55 -14.59 -2.85
CA VAL A 99 -4.70 -13.77 -2.45
C VAL A 99 -5.98 -14.25 -3.12
N TYR A 100 -5.97 -14.41 -4.44
CA TYR A 100 -7.16 -14.87 -5.16
C TYR A 100 -7.62 -16.27 -4.71
N THR A 101 -6.68 -17.16 -4.38
CA THR A 101 -7.01 -18.50 -3.88
C THR A 101 -7.69 -18.41 -2.51
N ALA A 102 -7.18 -17.60 -1.59
CA ALA A 102 -7.83 -17.45 -0.28
C ALA A 102 -9.21 -16.80 -0.39
N ILE A 103 -9.42 -15.84 -1.29
CA ILE A 103 -10.77 -15.30 -1.53
C ILE A 103 -11.71 -16.39 -2.06
N ALA A 104 -11.20 -17.30 -2.91
CA ALA A 104 -11.98 -18.41 -3.47
C ALA A 104 -12.32 -19.51 -2.44
N GLU A 105 -11.55 -19.63 -1.36
CA GLU A 105 -11.84 -20.55 -0.24
C GLU A 105 -13.09 -20.13 0.56
N HIS A 106 -13.56 -18.90 0.37
CA HIS A 106 -14.74 -18.31 0.99
C HIS A 106 -15.90 -18.19 -0.01
N PRO A 107 -16.63 -19.29 -0.33
CA PRO A 107 -17.68 -19.31 -1.34
C PRO A 107 -18.88 -18.41 -1.02
N GLU A 108 -19.03 -17.98 0.24
CA GLU A 108 -19.99 -16.98 0.68
C GLU A 108 -19.74 -15.58 0.07
N LEU A 109 -18.52 -15.32 -0.41
CA LEU A 109 -18.17 -14.06 -1.06
C LEU A 109 -18.66 -14.05 -2.51
N ALA A 110 -19.37 -12.99 -2.89
CA ALA A 110 -19.79 -12.79 -4.29
C ALA A 110 -18.61 -12.72 -5.29
N SER A 111 -17.40 -12.47 -4.80
CA SER A 111 -16.16 -12.44 -5.60
C SER A 111 -15.43 -13.77 -5.66
N ALA A 112 -15.87 -14.81 -4.95
CA ALA A 112 -15.15 -16.08 -4.85
C ALA A 112 -14.95 -16.76 -6.21
N GLU A 113 -16.01 -16.82 -7.02
CA GLU A 113 -15.95 -17.37 -8.38
C GLU A 113 -15.03 -16.55 -9.29
N TYR A 114 -15.13 -15.23 -9.22
CA TYR A 114 -14.24 -14.32 -9.95
C TYR A 114 -12.78 -14.52 -9.55
N ALA A 115 -12.51 -14.64 -8.25
CA ALA A 115 -11.18 -14.85 -7.70
C ALA A 115 -10.61 -16.22 -8.12
N ALA A 116 -11.41 -17.29 -8.10
CA ALA A 116 -11.01 -18.61 -8.57
C ALA A 116 -10.56 -18.58 -10.04
N ASN A 117 -11.35 -17.94 -10.91
CA ASN A 117 -11.03 -17.78 -12.33
C ASN A 117 -9.74 -16.97 -12.53
N CYS A 118 -9.53 -15.90 -11.77
CA CYS A 118 -8.30 -15.11 -11.82
C CYS A 118 -7.08 -15.90 -11.33
N ALA A 119 -7.22 -16.66 -10.24
CA ALA A 119 -6.15 -17.51 -9.73
C ALA A 119 -5.72 -18.56 -10.77
N GLN A 120 -6.69 -19.20 -11.43
CA GLN A 120 -6.40 -20.19 -12.48
C GLN A 120 -5.68 -19.56 -13.67
N ARG A 121 -6.19 -18.44 -14.20
CA ARG A 121 -5.54 -17.69 -15.29
C ARG A 121 -4.09 -17.33 -14.97
N LEU A 122 -3.84 -16.88 -13.74
CA LEU A 122 -2.49 -16.50 -13.32
C LEU A 122 -1.58 -17.72 -13.14
N LYS A 123 -2.07 -18.84 -12.60
CA LYS A 123 -1.32 -20.10 -12.50
C LYS A 123 -0.88 -20.60 -13.89
N GLU A 124 -1.78 -20.56 -14.87
CA GLU A 124 -1.46 -20.91 -16.26
C GLU A 124 -0.38 -19.98 -16.84
N ARG A 125 -0.48 -18.66 -16.58
CA ARG A 125 0.52 -17.69 -17.03
C ARG A 125 1.90 -17.93 -16.41
N ILE A 126 1.95 -18.26 -15.12
CA ILE A 126 3.19 -18.59 -14.41
C ILE A 126 3.81 -19.86 -15.00
N ALA A 127 3.01 -20.91 -15.23
CA ALA A 127 3.48 -22.17 -15.81
C ALA A 127 4.10 -21.97 -17.21
N LEU A 128 3.51 -21.11 -18.05
CA LEU A 128 4.09 -20.76 -19.35
C LEU A 128 5.45 -20.07 -19.22
N HIS A 129 5.59 -19.11 -18.32
CA HIS A 129 6.88 -18.39 -18.13
C HIS A 129 7.97 -19.27 -17.51
N GLN A 130 7.60 -20.31 -16.75
CA GLN A 130 8.55 -21.26 -16.15
C GLN A 130 8.96 -22.38 -17.11
N GLY A 131 8.14 -22.71 -18.12
CA GLY A 131 8.45 -23.73 -19.13
C GLY A 131 9.34 -23.28 -20.29
N ASP A 132 9.56 -21.97 -20.44
CA ASP A 132 10.40 -21.35 -21.48
C ASP A 132 11.87 -21.11 -21.05
N ALA A 133 12.28 -21.63 -19.88
CA ALA A 133 13.63 -21.54 -19.32
C ALA A 133 14.34 -22.91 -19.32
#